data_AF-A0A4Y2LX71-F1
#
_entry.id   AF-A0A4Y2LX71-F1
#
_cell.length_a   1.000
_cell.length_b   1.000
_cell.length_c   1.000
_cell.angle_alpha   90.00
_cell.angle_beta   90.00
_cell.angle_gamma   90.00
#
_symmetry.space_group_name_H-M   'P 1'
#
loop_
_entity.id
_entity.type
_entity.pdbx_description
1 polymer ?
#
loop_
_entity_poly.entity_id
_entity_poly.type
_entity_poly.pdbx_seq_one_letter_code
_entity_poly.pdbx_strand_id
1 'polypeptide(L)'
;MATKNSKICKKPTFPVESIHKKLKKIDKHVPADVAAFIAAVEEYLTAEIVEKAAVLCRQKGKGVIRVAEITEAIKADNDLKALLGKSLK
;
A
#
# COMPACT_ATOMS: atom_id res chain seq x y z
N MET A 1 -32.29 -15.58 17.32
CA MET A 1 -31.87 -14.26 16.78
C MET A 1 -30.40 -14.37 16.38
N ALA A 2 -30.11 -14.50 15.09
CA ALA A 2 -28.73 -14.49 14.59
C ALA A 2 -28.42 -13.07 14.12
N THR A 3 -27.62 -12.33 14.89
CA THR A 3 -27.06 -11.06 14.45
C THR A 3 -26.08 -11.37 13.32
N LYS A 4 -26.46 -10.98 12.09
CA LYS A 4 -25.53 -10.96 10.96
C LYS A 4 -24.42 -9.98 11.33
N ASN A 5 -23.30 -10.49 11.82
CA ASN A 5 -22.07 -9.73 11.93
C ASN A 5 -21.62 -9.48 10.49
N SER A 6 -22.18 -8.44 9.85
CA SER A 6 -21.70 -7.96 8.57
C SER A 6 -20.25 -7.59 8.79
N LYS A 7 -19.34 -8.46 8.34
CA LYS A 7 -17.91 -8.12 8.23
C LYS A 7 -17.87 -6.71 7.65
N ILE A 8 -17.39 -5.76 8.43
CA ILE A 8 -17.17 -4.41 7.94
C ILE A 8 -16.05 -4.56 6.91
N CYS A 9 -16.40 -4.82 5.66
CA CYS A 9 -15.48 -4.68 4.54
C CYS A 9 -15.23 -3.18 4.41
N LYS A 10 -14.26 -2.67 5.20
CA LYS A 10 -13.79 -1.31 5.09
C LYS A 10 -13.31 -1.12 3.66
N LYS A 11 -13.88 -0.12 2.98
CA LYS A 11 -13.37 0.32 1.68
C LYS A 11 -11.93 0.84 1.87
N PRO A 12 -11.05 0.71 0.86
CA PRO A 12 -9.73 1.32 0.90
C PRO A 12 -9.85 2.82 1.19
N THR A 13 -8.92 3.32 2.00
CA THR A 13 -8.68 4.75 2.21
C THR A 13 -8.07 5.38 0.95
N PHE A 14 -7.30 4.61 0.18
CA PHE A 14 -6.73 5.03 -1.10
C PHE A 14 -7.83 5.46 -2.09
N PRO A 15 -7.57 6.48 -2.94
CA PRO A 15 -8.61 7.16 -3.70
C PRO A 15 -9.06 6.33 -4.92
N VAL A 16 -10.02 5.42 -4.70
CA VAL A 16 -10.56 4.50 -5.71
C VAL A 16 -11.00 5.22 -6.99
N GLU A 17 -11.71 6.34 -6.88
CA GLU A 17 -12.19 7.09 -8.05
C GLU A 17 -11.04 7.68 -8.89
N SER A 18 -9.99 8.17 -8.23
CA SER A 18 -8.81 8.72 -8.91
C SER A 18 -8.02 7.61 -9.61
N ILE A 19 -7.90 6.45 -8.98
CA ILE A 19 -7.30 5.25 -9.57
C ILE A 19 -8.14 4.79 -10.77
N HIS A 20 -9.46 4.74 -10.64
CA HIS A 20 -10.36 4.35 -11.75
C HIS A 20 -10.24 5.31 -12.94
N LYS A 21 -10.19 6.63 -12.69
CA LYS A 21 -9.95 7.64 -13.73
C LYS A 21 -8.62 7.44 -14.44
N LYS A 22 -7.56 7.04 -13.72
CA LYS A 22 -6.24 6.73 -14.32
C LYS A 22 -6.31 5.45 -15.16
N LEU A 23 -6.93 4.39 -14.65
CA LEU A 23 -7.10 3.13 -15.38
C LEU A 23 -7.91 3.32 -16.67
N LYS A 24 -8.95 4.17 -16.64
CA LYS A 24 -9.76 4.51 -17.82
C LYS A 24 -9.00 5.23 -18.95
N LYS A 25 -7.83 5.82 -18.66
CA LYS A 25 -6.95 6.37 -19.70
C LYS A 25 -6.19 5.28 -20.46
N ILE A 26 -6.04 4.11 -19.86
CA ILE A 26 -5.40 2.93 -20.48
C ILE A 26 -6.47 2.11 -21.21
N ASP A 27 -7.58 1.81 -20.54
CA ASP A 27 -8.72 1.08 -21.10
C ASP A 27 -10.05 1.67 -20.61
N LYS A 28 -10.90 2.11 -21.55
CA LYS A 28 -12.20 2.73 -21.26
C LYS A 28 -13.19 1.80 -20.56
N HIS A 29 -13.01 0.48 -20.69
CA HIS A 29 -13.95 -0.54 -20.22
C HIS A 29 -13.60 -1.11 -18.83
N VAL A 30 -12.64 -0.51 -18.11
CA VAL A 30 -12.24 -0.98 -16.78
C VAL A 30 -13.44 -0.95 -15.81
N PRO A 31 -13.84 -2.11 -15.23
CA PRO A 31 -14.87 -2.19 -14.21
C PRO A 31 -14.49 -1.44 -12.93
N ALA A 32 -15.49 -0.96 -12.17
CA ALA A 32 -15.25 -0.25 -10.91
C ALA A 32 -14.58 -1.13 -9.85
N ASP A 33 -14.93 -2.42 -9.79
CA ASP A 33 -14.37 -3.37 -8.82
C ASP A 33 -12.87 -3.60 -9.02
N VAL A 34 -12.38 -3.52 -10.27
CA VAL A 34 -10.95 -3.58 -10.57
C VAL A 34 -10.24 -2.38 -9.93
N ALA A 35 -10.80 -1.18 -10.02
CA ALA A 35 -10.20 0.00 -9.39
C ALA A 35 -10.18 -0.11 -7.86
N ALA A 36 -11.25 -0.67 -7.26
CA ALA A 36 -11.30 -0.91 -5.82
C ALA A 36 -10.26 -1.96 -5.37
N PHE A 37 -10.08 -3.03 -6.14
CA PHE A 37 -9.07 -4.04 -5.90
C PHE A 37 -7.66 -3.46 -5.99
N ILE A 38 -7.35 -2.71 -7.04
CA ILE A 38 -6.05 -2.05 -7.21
C ILE A 38 -5.77 -1.06 -6.06
N ALA A 39 -6.77 -0.27 -5.66
CA ALA A 39 -6.63 0.62 -4.50
C ALA A 39 -6.30 -0.13 -3.21
N ALA A 40 -6.92 -1.29 -2.98
CA ALA A 40 -6.63 -2.14 -1.81
C ALA A 40 -5.19 -2.69 -1.85
N VAL A 41 -4.71 -3.11 -3.03
CA VAL A 41 -3.33 -3.60 -3.20
C VAL A 41 -2.31 -2.48 -2.99
N GLU A 42 -2.54 -1.30 -3.56
CA GLU A 42 -1.67 -0.12 -3.35
C GLU A 42 -1.63 0.31 -1.88
N GLU A 43 -2.78 0.30 -1.19
CA GLU A 43 -2.87 0.60 0.24
C GLU A 43 -2.14 -0.43 1.09
N TYR A 44 -2.30 -1.71 0.81
CA TYR A 44 -1.60 -2.79 1.50
C TYR A 44 -0.08 -2.66 1.37
N LEU A 45 0.43 -2.50 0.15
CA LEU A 45 1.86 -2.33 -0.09
C LEU A 45 2.41 -1.07 0.58
N THR A 46 1.65 0.03 0.56
CA THR A 46 2.06 1.26 1.24
C THR A 46 2.11 1.07 2.75
N ALA A 47 1.09 0.43 3.34
CA ALA A 47 1.05 0.15 4.77
C ALA A 47 2.23 -0.72 5.21
N GLU A 48 2.52 -1.80 4.47
CA GLU A 48 3.64 -2.71 4.75
C GLU A 48 5.00 -1.98 4.74
N ILE A 49 5.24 -1.15 3.72
CA ILE A 49 6.48 -0.36 3.61
C ILE A 49 6.59 0.64 4.75
N VAL A 50 5.52 1.39 5.04
CA VAL A 50 5.51 2.42 6.09
C VAL A 50 5.66 1.80 7.47
N GLU A 51 5.04 0.65 7.73
CA GLU A 51 5.14 -0.06 9.01
C GLU A 51 6.57 -0.50 9.29
N LYS A 52 7.21 -1.19 8.34
CA LYS A 52 8.62 -1.60 8.49
C LYS A 52 9.55 -0.40 8.64
N ALA A 53 9.34 0.67 7.86
CA ALA A 53 10.13 1.90 7.98
C ALA A 53 9.91 2.59 9.34
N ALA A 54 8.70 2.57 9.88
CA ALA A 54 8.38 3.11 11.21
C ALA A 54 9.05 2.30 12.33
N VAL A 55 9.11 0.98 12.21
CA VAL A 55 9.83 0.10 13.15
C VAL A 55 11.32 0.47 13.17
N LEU A 56 11.97 0.56 12.01
CA LEU A 56 13.37 0.97 11.91
C LEU A 56 13.62 2.39 12.44
N CYS A 57 12.72 3.33 12.14
CA CYS A 57 12.79 4.70 12.63
C CYS A 57 12.78 4.75 14.17
N ARG A 58 11.87 4.00 14.79
CA ARG A 58 11.75 3.89 16.26
C ARG A 58 12.98 3.24 16.89
N GLN A 59 13.49 2.15 16.29
CA GLN A 59 14.72 1.49 16.76
C GLN A 59 15.93 2.41 16.73
N LYS A 60 15.98 3.36 15.81
CA LYS A 60 17.05 4.38 15.70
C LYS A 60 16.82 5.60 16.60
N GLY A 61 15.78 5.60 17.44
CA GLY A 61 15.44 6.74 18.31
C GLY A 61 14.97 7.98 17.54
N LYS A 62 14.51 7.83 16.30
CA LYS A 62 14.03 8.93 15.45
C LYS A 62 12.50 9.01 15.52
N GLY A 63 11.97 10.23 15.50
CA GLY A 63 10.52 10.50 15.48
C GLY A 63 9.91 10.70 14.09
N VAL A 64 10.72 10.72 13.03
CA VAL A 64 10.28 11.00 11.66
C VAL A 64 10.92 10.01 10.70
N ILE A 65 10.07 9.31 9.93
CA ILE A 65 10.49 8.38 8.87
C ILE A 65 11.09 9.20 7.73
N ARG A 66 12.37 8.97 7.40
CA ARG A 66 13.02 9.57 6.23
C ARG A 66 13.22 8.51 5.13
N VAL A 67 13.69 8.99 3.98
CA VAL A 67 14.01 8.14 2.82
C VAL A 67 14.96 7.00 3.18
N ALA A 68 15.91 7.23 4.09
CA ALA A 68 16.84 6.21 4.55
C ALA A 68 16.13 5.02 5.22
N GLU A 69 15.19 5.28 6.14
CA GLU A 69 14.43 4.23 6.81
C GLU A 69 13.51 3.46 5.85
N ILE A 70 12.91 4.14 4.86
CA ILE A 70 12.12 3.48 3.81
C ILE A 70 13.01 2.58 2.95
N THR A 71 14.16 3.08 2.52
CA THR A 71 15.11 2.35 1.68
C THR A 71 15.65 1.12 2.40
N GLU A 72 15.96 1.25 3.68
CA GLU A 72 16.45 0.16 4.50
C GLU A 72 15.37 -0.89 4.77
N ALA A 73 14.13 -0.47 5.04
CA ALA A 73 12.99 -1.37 5.18
C ALA A 73 12.79 -2.23 3.93
N ILE A 74 12.83 -1.62 2.74
CA ILE A 74 12.68 -2.34 1.47
C ILE A 74 13.87 -3.28 1.24
N LYS A 75 15.10 -2.88 1.57
CA LYS A 75 16.29 -3.73 1.39
C LYS A 75 16.36 -4.90 2.38
N ALA A 76 15.78 -4.75 3.56
CA ALA A 76 15.78 -5.75 4.62
C ALA A 76 14.71 -6.84 4.40
N ASP A 77 13.60 -6.51 3.73
CA ASP A 77 12.53 -7.45 3.43
C ASP A 77 12.75 -8.12 2.05
N ASN A 78 12.74 -9.45 2.00
CA ASN A 78 13.06 -10.19 0.78
C ASN A 78 12.06 -9.95 -0.35
N ASP A 79 10.77 -9.87 -0.02
CA ASP A 79 9.70 -9.74 -1.01
C ASP A 79 9.66 -8.30 -1.54
N LEU A 80 9.74 -7.31 -0.65
CA LEU A 80 9.83 -5.90 -1.05
C LEU A 80 11.12 -5.62 -1.83
N LYS A 81 12.25 -6.25 -1.45
CA LYS A 81 13.51 -6.15 -2.21
C LYS A 81 13.37 -6.76 -3.58
N ALA A 82 12.72 -7.92 -3.72
CA ALA A 82 12.48 -8.55 -5.01
C ALA A 82 11.58 -7.67 -5.91
N LEU A 83 10.56 -7.04 -5.33
CA LEU A 83 9.61 -6.20 -6.04
C LEU A 83 10.18 -4.82 -6.43
N LEU A 84 10.86 -4.14 -5.50
CA LEU A 84 11.23 -2.72 -5.61
C LEU A 84 12.74 -2.46 -5.62
N GLY A 85 13.57 -3.47 -5.35
CA GLY A 85 15.02 -3.29 -5.15
C GLY A 85 15.75 -2.67 -6.35
N LYS A 86 15.28 -2.92 -7.58
CA LYS A 86 15.84 -2.33 -8.81
C LYS A 86 15.55 -0.82 -8.95
N SER A 87 14.53 -0.33 -8.25
CA SER A 87 14.09 1.07 -8.31
C SER A 87 14.75 1.94 -7.23
N LEU A 88 15.44 1.33 -6.27
CA LEU A 88 16.21 2.03 -5.24
C LEU A 88 17.56 2.45 -5.83
N LYS A 89 17.73 3.76 -6.04
CA LYS A 89 19.02 4.35 -6.43
C LYS A 89 20.02 4.36 -5.27
#